data_AF-A0A1Y2JZW6-F1
#
_entry.id   AF-A0A1Y2JZW6-F1
#
_cell.length_a   1.000
_cell.length_b   1.000
_cell.length_c   1.000
_cell.angle_alpha   90.00
_cell.angle_beta   90.00
_cell.angle_gamma   90.00
#
_symmetry.space_group_name_H-M   'P 1'
#
loop_
_entity.id
_entity.type
_entity.pdbx_description
1 polymer ?
#
loop_
_entity_poly.entity_id
_entity_poly.type
_entity_poly.pdbx_seq_one_letter_code
_entity_poly.pdbx_strand_id
1 'polypeptide(L)' 'MREFRAYVIDGEGHIALRIDLEVQDEAEARERAKLLVDGRAVELWEGATRLDRFEPISRH' A
#
# COMPACT_ATOMS: atom_id res chain seq x y z
N MET A 1 -6.38 0.41 -18.33
CA MET A 1 -5.53 -0.36 -17.42
C MET A 1 -5.75 0.20 -16.03
N ARG A 2 -5.90 -0.63 -15.00
CA ARG A 2 -6.04 -0.14 -13.63
C ARG A 2 -4.67 0.31 -13.12
N GLU A 3 -4.60 1.51 -12.56
CA GLU A 3 -3.36 2.08 -12.05
C GLU A 3 -3.31 1.87 -10.53
N PHE A 4 -2.71 0.76 -10.11
CA PHE A 4 -2.58 0.46 -8.70
C PHE A 4 -1.31 1.09 -8.13
N ARG A 5 -1.42 1.73 -6.96
CA ARG A 5 -0.33 2.43 -6.30
C ARG A 5 -0.33 2.08 -4.83
N ALA A 6 0.82 1.67 -4.32
CA ALA A 6 1.06 1.48 -2.89
C ALA A 6 1.85 2.68 -2.34
N TYR A 7 1.32 3.34 -1.31
CA TYR A 7 1.98 4.40 -0.59
C TYR A 7 2.41 3.88 0.78
N VAL A 8 3.72 3.85 1.02
CA VAL A 8 4.28 3.49 2.32
C VAL A 8 4.26 4.74 3.19
N ILE A 9 3.63 4.64 4.34
CA ILE A 9 3.49 5.70 5.34
C ILE A 9 4.52 5.47 6.44
N ASP A 10 5.30 6.50 6.77
CA ASP A 10 6.27 6.42 7.87
C ASP A 10 5.61 6.61 9.25
N GLY A 11 6.41 6.55 10.31
CA GLY A 11 5.93 6.67 11.70
C GLY A 11 5.33 8.03 12.06
N GLU A 12 5.64 9.08 11.30
CA GLU A 12 5.06 10.42 11.44
C GLU A 12 3.76 10.60 10.64
N GLY A 13 3.39 9.61 9.81
CA GLY A 13 2.18 9.66 9.01
C GLY A 13 2.35 10.29 7.62
N HIS A 14 3.59 10.50 7.15
CA HIS A 14 3.84 11.01 5.81
C HIS A 14 4.10 9.88 4.80
N ILE A 15 3.90 10.18 3.51
CA ILE A 15 4.22 9.25 2.43
C ILE A 15 5.74 9.18 2.30
N ALA A 16 6.33 8.09 2.78
CA ALA A 16 7.75 7.79 2.66
C ALA A 16 8.11 7.33 1.24
N LEU A 17 7.23 6.53 0.62
CA LEU A 17 7.48 5.90 -0.66
C LEU A 17 6.19 5.72 -1.45
N ARG A 18 6.27 5.94 -2.77
CA ARG A 18 5.22 5.57 -3.73
C ARG A 18 5.73 4.46 -4.64
N ILE A 19 5.03 3.34 -4.67
CA ILE A 19 5.32 2.19 -5.52
C ILE A 19 4.15 2.05 -6.49
N ASP A 20 4.43 2.10 -7.79
CA ASP A 20 3.46 1.75 -8.82
C ASP A 20 3.40 0.22 -8.94
N LEU A 21 2.20 -0.34 -8.87
CA LEU A 21 1.96 -1.77 -8.89
C LEU A 21 1.45 -2.17 -10.29
N GLU A 22 2.28 -2.84 -11.07
CA GLU A 22 1.86 -3.55 -12.28
C GLU A 22 1.17 -4.87 -11.88
N VAL A 23 -0.13 -4.78 -11.60
CA VAL A 23 -0.99 -5.92 -11.24
C VAL A 23 -2.28 -5.85 -12.03
N GLN A 24 -2.88 -7.00 -12.31
CA GLN A 24 -4.09 -7.06 -13.15
C GLN A 24 -5.37 -6.80 -12.34
N ASP A 25 -5.37 -7.19 -11.07
CA ASP A 25 -6.55 -7.16 -10.21
C ASP A 25 -6.25 -6.63 -8.80
N GLU A 26 -7.30 -6.18 -8.13
CA GLU A 26 -7.23 -5.72 -6.74
C GLU A 26 -6.67 -6.80 -5.80
N ALA A 27 -6.99 -8.08 -6.04
CA ALA A 27 -6.51 -9.18 -5.21
C ALA A 27 -4.97 -9.24 -5.20
N GLU A 28 -4.33 -9.22 -6.38
CA GLU A 28 -2.87 -9.15 -6.49
C GLU A 28 -2.32 -7.85 -5.90
N ALA A 29 -3.01 -6.73 -6.12
CA ALA A 29 -2.62 -5.44 -5.57
C ALA A 29 -2.55 -5.47 -4.04
N ARG A 30 -3.54 -6.11 -3.39
CA ARG A 30 -3.60 -6.30 -1.93
C ARG A 30 -2.52 -7.25 -1.45
N GLU A 31 -2.23 -8.35 -2.16
CA GLU A 31 -1.13 -9.24 -1.79
C GLU A 31 0.23 -8.54 -1.88
N ARG A 32 0.47 -7.78 -2.96
CA ARG A 32 1.70 -6.97 -3.11
C ARG A 32 1.80 -5.90 -2.04
N ALA A 33 0.70 -5.21 -1.73
CA ALA A 33 0.67 -4.21 -0.66
C ALA A 33 0.98 -4.83 0.72
N LYS A 34 0.43 -6.00 1.05
CA LYS A 34 0.72 -6.71 2.30
C LYS A 34 2.20 -7.06 2.46
N LEU A 35 2.86 -7.47 1.38
CA LEU A 35 4.30 -7.75 1.40
C LEU A 35 5.17 -6.50 1.66
N LEU A 36 4.63 -5.30 1.39
CA LEU A 36 5.30 -4.03 1.66
C LEU A 36 5.12 -3.54 3.10
N VAL A 37 4.21 -4.16 3.86
CA VAL A 37 3.93 -3.83 5.27
C VAL A 37 5.03 -4.44 6.13
N ASP A 38 6.23 -3.88 6.03
CA ASP A 38 7.40 -4.27 6.83
C ASP A 38 7.66 -3.21 7.90
N GLY A 39 6.88 -3.29 9.00
CA GLY A 39 6.95 -2.34 10.12
C GLY A 39 6.43 -0.93 9.82
N ARG A 40 5.92 -0.68 8.61
CA ARG A 40 5.33 0.60 8.17
C ARG A 40 3.93 0.38 7.62
N ALA A 41 3.09 1.41 7.72
CA ALA A 41 1.75 1.35 7.14
C ALA A 41 1.83 1.49 5.62
N VAL A 42 0.92 0.84 4.91
CA VAL A 42 0.85 0.89 3.45
C VAL A 42 -0.58 1.16 3.04
N GLU A 43 -0.81 2.21 2.28
CA GLU A 43 -2.10 2.50 1.65
C GLU A 43 -2.10 2.05 0.20
N LEU A 44 -3.11 1.25 -0.17
CA LEU A 44 -3.34 0.82 -1.53
C LEU A 44 -4.39 1.70 -2.21
N TRP A 45 -4.06 2.19 -3.39
CA TRP A 45 -4.89 3.08 -4.18
C TRP A 45 -5.04 2.56 -5.61
N GLU A 46 -6.20 2.79 -6.21
CA GLU A 46 -6.46 2.64 -7.64
C GLU A 46 -6.78 4.01 -8.22
N GLY A 47 -5.84 4.57 -8.98
CA GLY A 47 -5.93 5.92 -9.51
C GLY A 47 -6.03 6.98 -8.40
N ALA A 48 -7.23 7.51 -8.19
CA ALA A 48 -7.57 8.51 -7.16
C ALA A 48 -8.42 7.93 -6.01
N THR A 49 -8.74 6.64 -6.05
CA THR A 49 -9.57 5.97 -5.05
C THR A 49 -8.69 5.14 -4.14
N ARG A 50 -8.78 5.34 -2.81
CA ARG A 50 -8.13 4.46 -1.85
C ARG A 50 -8.93 3.17 -1.73
N LEU A 51 -8.28 2.05 -2.00
CA LEU A 51 -8.88 0.73 -1.90
C LEU A 51 -8.76 0.18 -0.47
N ASP A 52 -7.55 0.25 0.09
CA ASP A 52 -7.26 -0.38 1.38
C ASP A 52 -6.11 0.32 2.11
N ARG A 53 -6.00 0.09 3.41
CA ARG A 53 -4.89 0.56 4.26
C ARG A 53 -4.47 -0.56 5.18
N PHE A 54 -3.24 -1.00 5.00
CA PHE A 54 -2.62 -2.04 5.80
C PHE A 54 -1.74 -1.39 6.86
N GLU A 55 -2.05 -1.65 8.13
CA GLU A 55 -1.23 -1.20 9.24
C GLU A 55 -0.19 -2.25 9.61
N PRO A 56 1.03 -1.85 9.99
CA PRO A 56 2.01 -2.78 10.46
C PRO A 56 1.54 -3.31 11.81
N ILE A 57 1.78 -4.60 12.04
CA ILE A 57 1.53 -5.21 13.34
C ILE A 57 2.52 -4.52 14.29
N SER A 58 2.03 -3.56 15.07
CA SER A 58 2.81 -2.89 16.09
C SER A 58 3.21 -3.94 17.12
N ARG A 59 4.41 -4.50 16.96
CA ARG A 59 4.99 -5.40 17.94
C ARG A 59 5.44 -4.55 19.13
N HIS A 60 4.49 -4.36 20.05
CA HIS A 60 4.68 -3.70 21.33
C HIS A 60 5.50 -4.57 22.29
#